data_AF-A0A7X7MUB7-F1
#
_entry.id   AF-A0A7X7MUB7-F1
#
_cell.length_a   1.000
_cell.length_b   1.000
_cell.length_c   1.000
_cell.angle_alpha   90.00
_cell.angle_beta   90.00
_cell.angle_gamma   90.00
#
_symmetry.space_group_name_H-M   'P 1'
#
loop_
_entity.id
_entity.type
_entity.pdbx_description
1 polymer ?
#
loop_
_entity_poly.entity_id
_entity_poly.type
_entity_poly.pdbx_seq_one_letter_code
_entity_poly.pdbx_strand_id
1 'polypeptide(L)'
;MTVDGITVPILDASTVYDAASRAGIQIPVLCHRKGLHPTGGCGVCTVEDTTSGRLLPACATPPCEAMSILTDSPAAQQARRDALELLLSNHPADCEAPCQLACPSGLPVPQMLEAVTAGHWHEAARLACDYPVTCGNAAPCEKACRRRPMGGAVAICVLHRWLASLAPQAATGRCRPPAIPPARFRSRMPRPDEATMLALCAEPGPRRVPDVTPANFTRDCAAYEAARCMQCGCRKPDACRLRALCAETGARQSAFAGHQGTMARDRSGAFRFDAARCVLCGICVRTARLMQASIAPAFQGRGLAAHIAPPLGRSWSEIPSEILSACAEACPTGAMALVPSTDREEQKNADRPERV
;
A
#
# COMPACT_ATOMS: atom_id res chain seq x y z
N MET A 1 -4.91 -5.21 -37.14
CA MET A 1 -6.00 -5.77 -36.31
C MET A 1 -7.00 -4.67 -36.02
N THR A 2 -8.20 -5.00 -35.55
CA THR A 2 -9.21 -3.99 -35.18
C THR A 2 -9.40 -4.00 -33.67
N VAL A 3 -9.50 -2.82 -33.05
CA VAL A 3 -9.80 -2.66 -31.62
C VAL A 3 -10.91 -1.63 -31.49
N ASP A 4 -12.06 -2.01 -30.91
CA ASP A 4 -13.24 -1.16 -30.77
C ASP A 4 -13.68 -0.49 -32.09
N GLY A 5 -13.57 -1.23 -33.20
CA GLY A 5 -13.87 -0.73 -34.55
C GLY A 5 -12.77 0.11 -35.20
N ILE A 6 -11.70 0.45 -34.47
CA ILE A 6 -10.57 1.23 -34.98
C ILE A 6 -9.51 0.29 -35.55
N THR A 7 -9.04 0.56 -36.76
CA THR A 7 -7.91 -0.18 -37.34
C THR A 7 -6.62 0.22 -36.64
N VAL A 8 -5.95 -0.75 -36.04
CA VAL A 8 -4.73 -0.55 -35.25
C VAL A 8 -3.55 -1.23 -35.95
N PRO A 9 -2.45 -0.49 -36.20
CA PRO A 9 -1.23 -1.09 -36.73
C PRO A 9 -0.58 -2.00 -35.69
N ILE A 10 -0.14 -3.17 -36.13
CA ILE A 10 0.49 -4.18 -35.25
C ILE A 10 2.02 -4.25 -35.42
N LEU A 11 2.56 -3.50 -36.39
CA LEU A 11 4.00 -3.45 -36.64
C LEU A 11 4.74 -2.99 -35.37
N ASP A 12 5.80 -3.70 -35.02
CA ASP A 12 6.60 -3.49 -33.81
C ASP A 12 5.85 -3.62 -32.47
N ALA A 13 4.59 -4.04 -32.49
CA ALA A 13 3.81 -4.27 -31.28
C ALA A 13 4.00 -5.71 -30.79
N SER A 14 4.43 -5.84 -29.54
CA SER A 14 4.70 -7.15 -28.93
C SER A 14 3.44 -7.86 -28.42
N THR A 15 2.40 -7.09 -28.07
CA THR A 15 1.16 -7.58 -27.45
C THR A 15 -0.04 -6.78 -27.94
N VAL A 16 -1.25 -7.33 -27.79
CA VAL A 16 -2.51 -6.63 -28.08
C VAL A 16 -2.60 -5.33 -27.28
N TYR A 17 -2.16 -5.34 -26.02
CA TYR A 17 -2.09 -4.14 -25.17
C TYR A 17 -1.16 -3.06 -25.76
N ASP A 18 0.03 -3.44 -26.23
CA ASP A 18 1.01 -2.51 -26.81
C ASP A 18 0.45 -1.86 -28.08
N ALA A 19 -0.12 -2.66 -28.98
CA ALA A 19 -0.77 -2.16 -30.19
C ALA A 19 -1.94 -1.20 -29.87
N ALA A 20 -2.84 -1.60 -28.97
CA ALA A 20 -3.96 -0.75 -28.54
C ALA A 20 -3.49 0.56 -27.89
N SER A 21 -2.48 0.49 -26.99
CA SER A 21 -1.94 1.66 -26.30
C SER A 21 -1.28 2.66 -27.25
N ARG A 22 -0.61 2.19 -28.32
CA ARG A 22 -0.02 3.06 -29.34
C ARG A 22 -1.07 3.80 -30.16
N ALA A 23 -2.24 3.19 -30.33
CA ALA A 23 -3.40 3.82 -30.96
C ALA A 23 -4.22 4.71 -29.98
N GLY A 24 -3.74 4.92 -28.75
CA GLY A 24 -4.42 5.73 -27.74
C GLY A 24 -5.56 5.02 -27.01
N ILE A 25 -5.80 3.74 -27.28
CA ILE A 25 -6.86 2.94 -26.65
C ILE A 25 -6.36 2.42 -25.30
N GLN A 26 -7.09 2.75 -24.24
CA GLN A 26 -6.71 2.42 -22.86
C GLN A 26 -7.30 1.08 -22.43
N ILE A 27 -6.44 0.09 -22.21
CA ILE A 27 -6.82 -1.19 -21.59
C ILE A 27 -6.29 -1.20 -20.14
N PRO A 28 -7.13 -1.51 -19.14
CA PRO A 28 -6.68 -1.52 -17.74
C PRO A 28 -5.61 -2.59 -17.51
N VAL A 29 -4.58 -2.25 -16.74
CA VAL A 29 -3.49 -3.15 -16.36
C VAL A 29 -3.15 -3.01 -14.88
N LEU A 30 -2.73 -4.14 -14.28
CA LEU A 30 -2.24 -4.19 -12.90
C LEU A 30 -0.86 -4.85 -12.81
N CYS A 31 -0.70 -6.07 -13.36
CA CYS A 31 0.58 -6.79 -13.35
C CYS A 31 1.47 -6.49 -14.56
N HIS A 32 1.01 -5.72 -15.55
CA HIS A 32 1.82 -5.32 -16.70
C HIS A 32 2.60 -4.04 -16.38
N ARG A 33 3.85 -3.98 -16.83
CA ARG A 33 4.70 -2.79 -16.77
C ARG A 33 5.62 -2.80 -18.00
N LYS A 34 5.76 -1.65 -18.66
CA LYS A 34 6.66 -1.49 -19.81
C LYS A 34 8.08 -1.91 -19.44
N GLY A 35 8.74 -2.66 -20.32
CA GLY A 35 10.09 -3.18 -20.12
C GLY A 35 10.17 -4.49 -19.32
N LEU A 36 9.08 -4.96 -18.70
CA LEU A 36 9.05 -6.27 -18.04
C LEU A 36 8.40 -7.32 -18.94
N HIS A 37 8.86 -8.57 -18.85
CA HIS A 37 8.27 -9.69 -19.56
C HIS A 37 6.78 -9.84 -19.19
N PRO A 38 5.87 -9.94 -20.17
CA PRO A 38 4.44 -10.04 -19.90
C PRO A 38 4.06 -11.38 -19.26
N THR A 39 2.99 -11.40 -18.45
CA THR A 39 2.51 -12.63 -17.80
C THR A 39 1.02 -12.86 -17.97
N GLY A 40 0.20 -11.81 -18.07
CA GLY A 40 -1.27 -11.95 -18.14
C GLY A 40 -1.95 -12.48 -16.88
N GLY A 41 -1.18 -12.88 -15.85
CA GLY A 41 -1.69 -13.68 -14.73
C GLY A 41 -2.70 -12.99 -13.82
N CYS A 42 -2.80 -11.67 -13.81
CA CYS A 42 -3.76 -10.96 -12.95
C CYS A 42 -5.18 -10.82 -13.56
N GLY A 43 -5.38 -11.13 -14.85
CA GLY A 43 -6.69 -11.03 -15.51
C GLY A 43 -7.27 -9.63 -15.73
N VAL A 44 -6.68 -8.56 -15.16
CA VAL A 44 -7.21 -7.19 -15.28
C VAL A 44 -7.22 -6.65 -16.72
N CYS A 45 -6.32 -7.11 -17.58
CA CYS A 45 -6.24 -6.68 -18.99
C CYS A 45 -7.07 -7.56 -19.94
N THR A 46 -8.02 -8.34 -19.43
CA THR A 46 -8.81 -9.24 -20.25
C THR A 46 -9.63 -8.46 -21.27
N VAL A 47 -9.60 -8.86 -22.53
CA VAL A 47 -10.40 -8.31 -23.63
C VAL A 47 -11.08 -9.46 -24.37
N GLU A 48 -12.12 -9.15 -25.13
CA GLU A 48 -12.80 -10.13 -25.97
C GLU A 48 -12.30 -10.03 -27.41
N ASP A 49 -11.95 -11.17 -28.01
CA ASP A 49 -11.73 -11.27 -29.45
C ASP A 49 -13.00 -11.81 -30.11
N THR A 50 -13.72 -10.95 -30.83
CA THR A 50 -15.00 -11.30 -31.46
C THR A 50 -14.83 -12.29 -32.62
N THR A 51 -13.63 -12.41 -33.19
CA THR A 51 -13.35 -13.38 -34.24
C THR A 51 -13.31 -14.81 -33.68
N SER A 52 -12.68 -15.01 -32.53
CA SER A 52 -12.57 -16.33 -31.88
C SER A 52 -13.62 -16.60 -30.81
N GLY A 53 -14.34 -15.57 -30.34
CA GLY A 53 -15.26 -15.61 -29.21
C GLY A 53 -14.59 -15.84 -27.85
N ARG A 54 -13.27 -15.65 -27.77
CA ARG A 54 -12.48 -15.93 -26.55
C ARG A 54 -12.14 -14.66 -25.80
N LEU A 55 -12.10 -14.79 -24.47
CA LEU A 55 -11.49 -13.79 -23.59
C LEU A 55 -9.98 -14.06 -23.48
N LEU A 56 -9.17 -13.03 -23.71
CA LEU A 56 -7.72 -13.14 -23.78
C LEU A 56 -7.03 -12.03 -22.98
N PRO A 57 -5.87 -12.30 -22.35
CA PRO A 57 -5.11 -11.27 -21.66
C PRO A 57 -4.37 -10.37 -22.65
N ALA A 58 -4.87 -9.15 -22.88
CA ALA A 58 -4.28 -8.23 -23.86
C ALA A 58 -2.77 -7.97 -23.63
N CYS A 59 -2.32 -7.97 -22.38
CA CYS A 59 -0.92 -7.67 -22.04
C CYS A 59 0.07 -8.82 -22.31
N ALA A 60 -0.39 -10.00 -22.73
CA ALA A 60 0.46 -11.16 -23.01
C ALA A 60 0.16 -11.82 -24.36
N THR A 61 -1.00 -11.56 -24.96
CA THR A 61 -1.37 -12.08 -26.28
C THR A 61 -0.64 -11.32 -27.39
N PRO A 62 0.12 -11.97 -28.28
CA PRO A 62 0.67 -11.35 -29.48
C PRO A 62 -0.45 -10.87 -30.42
N PRO A 63 -0.34 -9.68 -31.03
CA PRO A 63 -1.35 -9.18 -31.94
C PRO A 63 -1.25 -9.88 -33.30
N CYS A 64 -2.38 -10.18 -33.95
CA CYS A 64 -2.41 -10.65 -35.34
C CYS A 64 -3.46 -9.90 -36.16
N GLU A 65 -3.29 -9.84 -37.48
CA GLU A 65 -4.15 -9.02 -38.35
C GLU A 65 -5.63 -9.42 -38.30
N ALA A 66 -5.92 -10.71 -38.13
CA ALA A 66 -7.26 -11.28 -38.10
C ALA A 66 -8.04 -11.02 -36.79
N MET A 67 -7.41 -10.47 -35.75
CA MET A 67 -8.07 -10.17 -34.47
C MET A 67 -9.02 -8.98 -34.58
N SER A 68 -10.18 -9.11 -33.94
CA SER A 68 -11.14 -8.03 -33.72
C SER A 68 -11.44 -7.93 -32.23
N ILE A 69 -10.82 -6.98 -31.56
CA ILE A 69 -10.83 -6.85 -30.10
C ILE A 69 -11.92 -5.87 -29.66
N LEU A 70 -12.76 -6.29 -28.73
CA LEU A 70 -13.64 -5.41 -27.95
C LEU A 70 -13.08 -5.25 -26.54
N THR A 71 -12.77 -4.01 -26.17
CA THR A 71 -12.17 -3.71 -24.86
C THR A 71 -13.20 -3.55 -23.76
N ASP A 72 -14.46 -3.23 -24.09
CA ASP A 72 -15.52 -2.95 -23.12
C ASP A 72 -16.77 -3.83 -23.29
N SER A 73 -16.60 -5.05 -23.80
CA SER A 73 -17.70 -5.99 -23.90
C SER A 73 -18.21 -6.43 -22.51
N PRO A 74 -19.49 -6.83 -22.38
CA PRO A 74 -20.03 -7.31 -21.10
C PRO A 74 -19.22 -8.48 -20.51
N ALA A 75 -18.74 -9.39 -21.36
CA ALA A 75 -17.91 -10.52 -20.95
C ALA A 75 -16.53 -10.06 -20.45
N ALA A 76 -15.88 -9.12 -21.13
CA ALA A 76 -14.60 -8.55 -20.69
C ALA A 76 -14.74 -7.78 -19.37
N GLN A 77 -15.78 -6.94 -19.24
CA GLN A 77 -16.06 -6.22 -17.99
C GLN A 77 -16.29 -7.18 -16.81
N GLN A 78 -17.07 -8.23 -17.01
CA GLN A 78 -17.33 -9.21 -15.97
C GLN A 78 -16.05 -9.95 -15.56
N ALA A 79 -15.27 -10.44 -16.53
CA ALA A 79 -14.03 -11.14 -16.25
C ALA A 79 -13.00 -10.26 -15.50
N ARG A 80 -12.94 -8.96 -15.82
CA ARG A 80 -12.09 -8.00 -15.08
C ARG A 80 -12.57 -7.79 -13.65
N ARG A 81 -13.88 -7.67 -13.43
CA ARG A 81 -14.48 -7.59 -12.09
C ARG A 81 -14.14 -8.84 -11.28
N ASP A 82 -14.39 -10.03 -11.84
CA ASP A 82 -14.12 -11.31 -11.17
C ASP A 82 -12.62 -11.43 -10.82
N ALA A 83 -11.73 -11.05 -11.72
CA ALA A 83 -10.29 -11.06 -11.47
C ALA A 83 -9.91 -10.14 -10.30
N LEU A 84 -10.44 -8.92 -10.24
CA LEU A 84 -10.21 -7.99 -9.12
C LEU A 84 -10.77 -8.53 -7.81
N GLU A 85 -11.98 -9.09 -7.84
CA GLU A 85 -12.63 -9.68 -6.66
C GLU A 85 -11.86 -10.90 -6.13
N LEU A 86 -11.29 -11.73 -7.02
CA LEU A 86 -10.38 -12.82 -6.65
C LEU A 86 -9.09 -12.29 -6.01
N LEU A 87 -8.46 -11.24 -6.56
CA LEU A 87 -7.28 -10.62 -5.95
C LEU A 87 -7.59 -10.06 -4.56
N LEU A 88 -8.79 -9.51 -4.36
CA LEU A 88 -9.26 -8.98 -3.08
C LEU A 88 -9.56 -10.06 -2.04
N SER A 89 -9.94 -11.27 -2.47
CA SER A 89 -10.24 -12.39 -1.55
C SER A 89 -9.06 -12.73 -0.64
N ASN A 90 -7.84 -12.58 -1.17
CA ASN A 90 -6.59 -12.89 -0.49
C ASN A 90 -5.84 -11.64 0.01
N HIS A 91 -6.47 -10.46 0.02
CA HIS A 91 -5.86 -9.17 0.41
C HIS A 91 -6.37 -8.69 1.79
N PRO A 92 -5.86 -9.23 2.92
CA PRO A 92 -6.42 -9.01 4.26
C PRO A 92 -6.04 -7.67 4.92
N ALA A 93 -5.72 -6.62 4.18
CA ALA A 93 -5.29 -5.33 4.75
C ALA A 93 -6.32 -4.21 4.59
N ASP A 94 -6.34 -3.26 5.54
CA ASP A 94 -7.15 -2.05 5.41
C ASP A 94 -6.48 -1.06 4.44
N CYS A 95 -7.23 -0.58 3.44
CA CYS A 95 -6.78 0.53 2.59
C CYS A 95 -6.56 1.81 3.43
N GLU A 96 -7.48 2.09 4.35
CA GLU A 96 -7.43 3.24 5.26
C GLU A 96 -7.58 2.73 6.69
N ALA A 97 -6.68 3.15 7.57
CA ALA A 97 -6.69 2.66 8.94
C ALA A 97 -7.96 3.10 9.68
N PRO A 98 -8.55 2.23 10.52
CA PRO A 98 -9.76 2.58 11.27
C PRO A 98 -9.54 3.76 12.22
N CYS A 99 -8.33 3.94 12.76
CA CYS A 99 -7.99 5.09 13.59
C CYS A 99 -7.98 6.43 12.83
N GLN A 100 -7.63 6.42 11.54
CA GLN A 100 -7.68 7.60 10.68
C GLN A 100 -9.12 7.92 10.26
N LEU A 101 -9.88 6.90 9.86
CA LEU A 101 -11.31 7.06 9.51
C LEU A 101 -12.15 7.56 10.68
N ALA A 102 -11.82 7.15 11.90
CA ALA A 102 -12.50 7.59 13.11
C ALA A 102 -12.03 8.97 13.61
N CYS A 103 -10.96 9.54 13.05
CA CYS A 103 -10.42 10.81 13.50
C CYS A 103 -11.29 11.97 12.97
N PRO A 104 -11.83 12.84 13.85
CA PRO A 104 -12.64 13.99 13.41
C PRO A 104 -11.84 15.00 12.58
N SER A 105 -10.52 15.01 12.76
CA SER A 105 -9.58 15.88 12.05
C SER A 105 -9.12 15.26 10.73
N GLY A 106 -9.36 13.97 10.49
CA GLY A 106 -8.77 13.25 9.37
C GLY A 106 -7.25 13.06 9.47
N LEU A 107 -6.67 13.14 10.68
CA LEU A 107 -5.25 12.94 10.93
C LEU A 107 -4.77 11.61 10.32
N PRO A 108 -3.70 11.58 9.50
CA PRO A 108 -3.11 10.35 8.99
C PRO A 108 -2.34 9.62 10.10
N VAL A 109 -3.08 9.04 11.06
CA VAL A 109 -2.55 8.39 12.26
C VAL A 109 -1.42 7.40 11.95
N PRO A 110 -1.51 6.50 10.94
CA PRO A 110 -0.41 5.58 10.63
C PRO A 110 0.90 6.29 10.28
N GLN A 111 0.83 7.39 9.50
CA GLN A 111 2.01 8.16 9.10
C GLN A 111 2.63 8.87 10.30
N MET A 112 1.80 9.49 11.15
CA MET A 112 2.26 10.14 12.38
C MET A 112 2.97 9.15 13.31
N LEU A 113 2.37 7.97 13.56
CA LEU A 113 2.98 6.97 14.44
C LEU A 113 4.28 6.41 13.87
N GLU A 114 4.36 6.26 12.54
CA GLU A 114 5.61 5.85 11.89
C GLU A 114 6.70 6.91 12.01
N ALA A 115 6.40 8.18 11.78
CA ALA A 115 7.33 9.29 11.98
C ALA A 115 7.87 9.32 13.42
N VAL A 116 7.01 9.12 14.42
CA VAL A 116 7.41 8.99 15.83
C VAL A 116 8.33 7.78 16.06
N THR A 117 7.97 6.62 15.49
CA THR A 117 8.77 5.39 15.64
C THR A 117 10.14 5.54 14.97
N ALA A 118 10.24 6.30 13.88
CA ALA A 118 11.47 6.59 13.16
C ALA A 118 12.29 7.74 13.78
N GLY A 119 11.76 8.42 14.81
CA GLY A 119 12.43 9.59 15.41
C GLY A 119 12.36 10.87 14.55
N HIS A 120 11.50 10.92 13.54
CA HIS A 120 11.28 12.11 12.70
C HIS A 120 10.37 13.11 13.41
N TRP A 121 10.88 13.72 14.48
CA TRP A 121 10.10 14.57 15.39
C TRP A 121 9.50 15.80 14.71
N HIS A 122 10.24 16.41 13.77
CA HIS A 122 9.77 17.57 13.03
C HIS A 122 8.57 17.23 12.14
N GLU A 123 8.64 16.13 11.39
CA GLU A 123 7.54 15.64 10.56
C GLU A 123 6.33 15.24 11.42
N ALA A 124 6.56 14.51 12.53
CA ALA A 124 5.50 14.09 13.44
C ALA A 124 4.78 15.31 14.07
N ALA A 125 5.53 16.33 14.49
CA ALA A 125 4.97 17.57 15.01
C ALA A 125 4.19 18.35 13.94
N ARG A 126 4.74 18.46 12.72
CA ARG A 126 4.04 19.08 11.59
C ARG A 126 2.71 18.39 11.29
N LEU A 127 2.70 17.05 11.18
CA LEU A 127 1.47 16.27 11.00
C LEU A 127 0.49 16.47 12.17
N ALA A 128 0.95 16.62 13.40
CA ALA A 128 0.06 16.92 14.53
C ALA A 128 -0.58 18.32 14.40
N CYS A 129 0.20 19.32 13.98
CA CYS A 129 -0.22 20.71 13.84
C CYS A 129 -1.12 20.97 12.62
N ASP A 130 -0.87 20.30 11.49
CA ASP A 130 -1.69 20.41 10.27
C ASP A 130 -3.12 19.89 10.50
N TYR A 131 -3.31 19.05 11.53
CA TYR A 131 -4.59 18.44 11.90
C TYR A 131 -4.95 18.76 13.36
N PRO A 132 -5.17 20.04 13.73
CA PRO A 132 -5.11 20.51 15.12
C PRO A 132 -6.34 20.18 15.97
N VAL A 133 -7.43 19.66 15.37
CA VAL A 133 -8.61 19.25 16.13
C VAL A 133 -8.24 18.06 17.00
N THR A 134 -8.39 18.17 18.32
CA THR A 134 -8.16 17.06 19.25
C THR A 134 -9.48 16.68 19.90
N CYS A 135 -9.72 15.38 20.00
CA CYS A 135 -10.97 14.82 20.49
C CYS A 135 -11.00 14.68 22.03
N GLY A 136 -10.09 15.35 22.74
CA GLY A 136 -9.97 15.25 24.20
C GLY A 136 -9.91 13.79 24.69
N ASN A 137 -10.82 13.44 25.60
CA ASN A 137 -10.97 12.08 26.14
C ASN A 137 -11.92 11.20 25.32
N ALA A 138 -12.59 11.73 24.29
CA ALA A 138 -13.51 10.95 23.47
C ALA A 138 -12.77 9.90 22.63
N ALA A 139 -11.53 10.21 22.20
CA ALA A 139 -10.56 9.32 21.56
C ALA A 139 -11.15 8.25 20.61
N PRO A 140 -11.93 8.63 19.58
CA PRO A 140 -12.55 7.69 18.63
C PRO A 140 -11.51 6.86 17.88
N CYS A 141 -10.33 7.42 17.59
CA CYS A 141 -9.20 6.70 17.00
C CYS A 141 -8.71 5.52 17.84
N GLU A 142 -8.74 5.64 19.18
CA GLU A 142 -8.33 4.59 20.12
C GLU A 142 -9.44 3.54 20.29
N LYS A 143 -10.71 3.97 20.29
CA LYS A 143 -11.88 3.06 20.30
C LYS A 143 -11.90 2.16 19.06
N ALA A 144 -11.52 2.72 17.90
CA ALA A 144 -11.42 2.01 16.62
C ALA A 144 -10.10 1.24 16.43
N CYS A 145 -9.15 1.36 17.37
CA CYS A 145 -7.84 0.73 17.25
C CYS A 145 -7.96 -0.80 17.32
N ARG A 146 -7.55 -1.49 16.24
CA ARG A 146 -7.63 -2.96 16.16
C ARG A 146 -6.78 -3.69 17.20
N ARG A 147 -5.75 -3.04 17.75
CA ARG A 147 -4.88 -3.64 18.78
C ARG A 147 -5.58 -3.75 20.14
N ARG A 148 -6.68 -3.04 20.36
CA ARG A 148 -7.34 -2.95 21.68
C ARG A 148 -7.49 -4.28 22.44
N PRO A 149 -7.80 -5.43 21.80
CA PRO A 149 -7.85 -6.73 22.49
C PRO A 149 -6.51 -7.19 23.09
N MET A 150 -5.34 -6.76 22.58
CA MET A 150 -4.00 -7.10 23.07
C MET A 150 -3.48 -6.13 24.14
N GLY A 151 -4.22 -5.95 25.23
CA GLY A 151 -3.76 -5.08 26.32
C GLY A 151 -3.83 -3.57 25.99
N GLY A 152 -4.86 -3.17 25.23
CA GLY A 152 -5.24 -1.77 25.04
C GLY A 152 -4.82 -1.16 23.70
N ALA A 153 -5.44 -0.03 23.37
CA ALA A 153 -5.15 0.75 22.18
C ALA A 153 -3.80 1.49 22.29
N VAL A 154 -3.28 1.94 21.15
CA VAL A 154 -2.22 2.95 21.10
C VAL A 154 -2.79 4.29 21.62
N ALA A 155 -2.03 5.04 22.41
CA ALA A 155 -2.37 6.36 22.96
C ALA A 155 -2.37 7.47 21.89
N ILE A 156 -3.07 7.24 20.77
CA ILE A 156 -3.05 8.10 19.59
C ILE A 156 -3.43 9.54 19.95
N CYS A 157 -4.46 9.73 20.78
CA CYS A 157 -4.96 11.07 21.10
C CYS A 157 -3.95 11.85 21.95
N VAL A 158 -3.24 11.16 22.85
CA VAL A 158 -2.25 11.81 23.71
C VAL A 158 -0.95 12.08 22.95
N LEU A 159 -0.51 11.16 22.10
CA LEU A 159 0.60 11.39 21.17
C LEU A 159 0.34 12.61 20.30
N HIS A 160 -0.86 12.72 19.74
CA HIS A 160 -1.25 13.86 18.91
C HIS A 160 -1.18 15.18 19.69
N ARG A 161 -1.74 15.25 20.90
CA ARG A 161 -1.65 16.44 21.76
C ARG A 161 -0.22 16.80 22.15
N TRP A 162 0.57 15.81 22.51
CA TRP A 162 1.95 16.01 22.92
C TRP A 162 2.80 16.53 21.75
N LEU A 163 2.70 15.91 20.58
CA LEU A 163 3.39 16.37 19.36
C LEU A 163 3.00 17.80 18.97
N ALA A 164 1.71 18.13 19.04
CA ALA A 164 1.23 19.48 18.78
C ALA A 164 1.80 20.51 19.76
N SER A 165 2.12 20.11 21.00
CA SER A 165 2.74 20.99 22.00
C SER A 165 4.24 21.24 21.79
N LEU A 166 4.90 20.42 20.97
CA LEU A 166 6.33 20.56 20.67
C LEU A 166 6.61 21.64 19.60
N ALA A 167 5.62 21.99 18.78
CA ALA A 167 5.77 23.01 17.76
C ALA A 167 5.58 24.42 18.35
N PRO A 168 6.29 25.45 17.83
CA PRO A 168 5.98 26.84 18.15
C PRO A 168 4.51 27.10 17.85
N GLN A 169 3.80 27.80 18.74
CA GLN A 169 2.36 28.05 18.62
C GLN A 169 2.02 28.79 17.30
N ALA A 170 1.71 28.06 16.24
CA ALA A 170 1.04 28.62 15.08
C ALA A 170 -0.44 28.79 15.44
N ALA A 171 -0.82 30.06 15.66
CA ALA A 171 -2.16 30.60 15.90
C ALA A 171 -3.28 29.58 16.16
N THR A 172 -3.70 29.51 17.41
CA THR A 172 -4.95 28.89 17.87
C THR A 172 -6.17 29.62 17.28
N GLY A 173 -6.43 29.45 15.99
CA GLY A 173 -7.73 29.70 15.37
C GLY A 173 -8.55 28.42 15.39
N ARG A 174 -9.88 28.52 15.40
CA ARG A 174 -10.78 27.38 15.12
C ARG A 174 -10.51 26.90 13.69
N CYS A 175 -9.52 26.02 13.52
CA CYS A 175 -9.24 25.44 12.23
C CYS A 175 -10.42 24.54 11.87
N ARG A 176 -11.09 24.86 10.76
CA ARG A 176 -12.15 24.02 10.22
C ARG A 176 -11.52 22.65 9.92
N PRO A 177 -12.09 21.53 10.40
CA PRO A 177 -11.56 20.22 10.05
C PRO A 177 -11.49 20.12 8.52
N PRO A 178 -10.43 19.50 7.96
CA PRO A 178 -10.33 19.32 6.53
C PRO A 178 -11.61 18.62 6.04
N ALA A 179 -12.05 18.99 4.83
CA ALA A 179 -13.22 18.35 4.24
C ALA A 179 -13.02 16.84 4.27
N ILE A 180 -14.04 16.11 4.73
CA ILE A 180 -13.99 14.64 4.73
C ILE A 180 -13.76 14.22 3.28
N PRO A 181 -12.65 13.53 2.96
CA PRO A 181 -12.40 13.10 1.60
C PRO A 181 -13.55 12.20 1.15
N PRO A 182 -13.94 12.25 -0.14
CA PRO A 182 -15.05 11.44 -0.64
C PRO A 182 -14.80 9.97 -0.34
N ALA A 183 -15.89 9.22 -0.11
CA ALA A 183 -15.79 7.80 0.13
C ALA A 183 -15.11 7.11 -1.06
N ARG A 184 -13.97 6.49 -0.81
CA ARG A 184 -13.20 5.73 -1.81
C ARG A 184 -13.36 4.24 -1.56
N PHE A 185 -13.12 3.43 -2.59
CA PHE A 185 -13.03 1.98 -2.42
C PHE A 185 -12.06 1.66 -1.28
N ARG A 186 -12.42 0.69 -0.44
CA ARG A 186 -11.54 0.21 0.64
C ARG A 186 -11.69 -1.29 0.80
N SER A 187 -10.55 -1.98 0.80
CA SER A 187 -10.47 -3.30 1.41
C SER A 187 -10.55 -3.14 2.93
N ARG A 188 -11.15 -4.14 3.56
CA ARG A 188 -11.25 -4.30 5.00
C ARG A 188 -10.43 -5.51 5.42
N MET A 189 -9.61 -5.30 6.44
CA MET A 189 -8.93 -6.37 7.14
C MET A 189 -9.97 -7.14 7.98
N PRO A 190 -10.03 -8.48 7.87
CA PRO A 190 -10.83 -9.30 8.78
C PRO A 190 -10.35 -9.12 10.23
N ARG A 191 -11.08 -9.62 11.23
CA ARG A 191 -10.60 -9.55 12.61
C ARG A 191 -9.38 -10.48 12.75
N PRO A 192 -8.16 -9.97 12.97
CA PRO A 192 -7.00 -10.84 13.17
C PRO A 192 -7.14 -11.62 14.48
N ASP A 193 -6.63 -12.85 14.49
CA ASP A 193 -6.48 -13.63 15.72
C ASP A 193 -5.32 -13.09 16.57
N GLU A 194 -5.21 -13.58 17.81
CA GLU A 194 -4.20 -13.10 18.76
C GLU A 194 -2.77 -13.35 18.27
N ALA A 195 -2.50 -14.52 17.70
CA ALA A 195 -1.18 -14.87 17.15
C ALA A 195 -0.75 -13.91 16.03
N THR A 196 -1.67 -13.60 15.11
CA THR A 196 -1.44 -12.63 14.03
C THR A 196 -1.23 -11.25 14.60
N MET A 197 -2.06 -10.81 15.55
CA MET A 197 -1.90 -9.48 16.13
C MET A 197 -0.55 -9.33 16.86
N LEU A 198 -0.09 -10.37 17.56
CA LEU A 198 1.24 -10.44 18.19
C LEU A 198 2.34 -10.32 17.14
N ALA A 199 2.28 -11.12 16.07
CA ALA A 199 3.29 -11.09 15.00
C ALA A 199 3.37 -9.75 14.24
N LEU A 200 2.25 -9.02 14.17
CA LEU A 200 2.17 -7.72 13.48
C LEU A 200 2.62 -6.54 14.34
N CYS A 201 2.70 -6.70 15.66
CA CYS A 201 3.16 -5.66 16.59
C CYS A 201 4.67 -5.74 16.77
N ALA A 202 5.38 -4.64 16.54
CA ALA A 202 6.80 -4.58 16.93
C ALA A 202 6.95 -4.65 18.45
N GLU A 203 6.08 -3.95 19.19
CA GLU A 203 6.07 -3.94 20.66
C GLU A 203 4.75 -4.51 21.20
N PRO A 204 4.55 -5.83 21.31
CA PRO A 204 3.29 -6.43 21.76
C PRO A 204 2.99 -6.18 23.25
N GLY A 205 3.99 -5.74 24.02
CA GLY A 205 3.89 -5.53 25.47
C GLY A 205 2.86 -4.49 25.93
N PRO A 206 2.60 -4.46 27.25
CA PRO A 206 1.73 -3.45 27.84
C PRO A 206 2.33 -2.05 27.64
N ARG A 207 1.50 -1.04 27.88
CA ARG A 207 1.97 0.33 27.93
C ARG A 207 2.94 0.51 29.10
N ARG A 208 4.07 1.21 28.87
CA ARG A 208 5.08 1.49 29.92
C ARG A 208 4.68 2.62 30.86
N VAL A 209 3.90 3.58 30.39
CA VAL A 209 3.42 4.74 31.17
C VAL A 209 1.91 4.57 31.44
N PRO A 210 1.47 4.20 32.64
CA PRO A 210 0.05 3.93 32.93
C PRO A 210 -0.82 5.19 32.78
N ASP A 211 -0.36 6.31 33.32
CA ASP A 211 -1.06 7.60 33.32
C ASP A 211 -0.58 8.51 32.18
N VAL A 212 -1.14 8.31 31.00
CA VAL A 212 -0.72 9.01 29.78
C VAL A 212 -1.30 10.41 29.73
N THR A 213 -0.52 11.37 30.22
CA THR A 213 -0.75 12.81 30.04
C THR A 213 0.31 13.40 29.11
N PRO A 214 0.01 14.50 28.39
CA PRO A 214 1.03 15.19 27.60
C PRO A 214 2.24 15.65 28.44
N ALA A 215 2.04 15.96 29.72
CA ALA A 215 3.11 16.41 30.61
C ALA A 215 4.16 15.33 30.93
N ASN A 216 3.77 14.05 30.88
CA ASN A 216 4.62 12.92 31.28
C ASN A 216 5.21 12.17 30.06
N PHE A 217 5.05 12.69 28.85
CA PHE A 217 5.58 12.07 27.62
C PHE A 217 7.00 12.55 27.32
N THR A 218 7.94 11.62 27.27
CA THR A 218 9.26 11.82 26.67
C THR A 218 9.27 11.30 25.23
N ARG A 219 10.30 11.66 24.44
CA ARG A 219 10.53 11.10 23.11
C ARG A 219 10.59 9.57 23.14
N ASP A 220 11.26 8.99 24.13
CA ASP A 220 11.38 7.53 24.26
C ASP A 220 10.05 6.86 24.59
N CYS A 221 9.26 7.46 25.49
CA CYS A 221 7.90 6.96 25.79
C CYS A 221 7.00 7.06 24.55
N ALA A 222 7.12 8.15 23.78
CA ALA A 222 6.37 8.35 22.55
C ALA A 222 6.74 7.32 21.47
N ALA A 223 8.04 7.08 21.26
CA ALA A 223 8.56 6.09 20.34
C ALA A 223 8.07 4.69 20.69
N TYR A 224 8.14 4.29 21.97
CA TYR A 224 7.62 3.00 22.43
C TYR A 224 6.10 2.89 22.21
N GLU A 225 5.33 3.89 22.62
CA GLU A 225 3.87 3.84 22.47
C GLU A 225 3.45 3.81 21.00
N ALA A 226 4.16 4.51 20.11
CA ALA A 226 3.92 4.46 18.68
C ALA A 226 4.33 3.10 18.07
N ALA A 227 5.41 2.49 18.53
CA ALA A 227 5.87 1.16 18.11
C ALA A 227 4.89 0.03 18.48
N ARG A 228 3.95 0.28 19.42
CA ARG A 228 2.81 -0.61 19.69
C ARG A 228 1.79 -0.63 18.56
N CYS A 229 1.88 0.24 17.56
CA CYS A 229 0.98 0.23 16.41
C CYS A 229 1.09 -1.06 15.59
N MET A 230 -0.06 -1.71 15.32
CA MET A 230 -0.15 -2.86 14.41
C MET A 230 0.02 -2.51 12.94
N GLN A 231 0.27 -1.25 12.55
CA GLN A 231 0.46 -0.80 11.16
C GLN A 231 -0.58 -1.39 10.17
N CYS A 232 -1.85 -1.45 10.56
CA CYS A 232 -2.92 -2.08 9.79
C CYS A 232 -3.35 -1.30 8.53
N GLY A 233 -3.05 -0.01 8.44
CA GLY A 233 -3.39 0.84 7.28
C GLY A 233 -2.38 0.75 6.14
N CYS A 234 -2.85 0.93 4.91
CA CYS A 234 -2.00 0.92 3.71
C CYS A 234 -0.98 2.06 3.67
N ARG A 235 0.19 1.78 3.10
CA ARG A 235 1.29 2.74 2.89
C ARG A 235 1.17 3.52 1.58
N LYS A 236 0.39 3.01 0.62
CA LYS A 236 0.08 3.68 -0.65
C LYS A 236 -1.43 3.86 -0.84
N PRO A 237 -2.17 4.45 0.12
CA PRO A 237 -3.63 4.54 0.02
C PRO A 237 -4.08 5.38 -1.18
N ASP A 238 -3.28 6.38 -1.59
CA ASP A 238 -3.63 7.31 -2.66
C ASP A 238 -3.20 6.84 -4.05
N ALA A 239 -2.05 6.16 -4.13
CA ALA A 239 -1.43 5.70 -5.38
C ALA A 239 -1.62 4.19 -5.67
N CYS A 240 -2.48 3.49 -4.93
CA CYS A 240 -2.72 2.06 -5.14
C CYS A 240 -3.54 1.81 -6.42
N ARG A 241 -2.92 1.17 -7.43
CA ARG A 241 -3.60 0.86 -8.70
C ARG A 241 -4.73 -0.13 -8.53
N LEU A 242 -4.58 -1.13 -7.66
CA LEU A 242 -5.66 -2.07 -7.32
C LEU A 242 -6.89 -1.32 -6.78
N ARG A 243 -6.68 -0.35 -5.88
CA ARG A 243 -7.76 0.45 -5.29
C ARG A 243 -8.51 1.26 -6.34
N ALA A 244 -7.78 1.88 -7.27
CA ALA A 244 -8.37 2.63 -8.39
C ALA A 244 -9.21 1.70 -9.29
N LEU A 245 -8.65 0.56 -9.70
CA LEU A 245 -9.34 -0.40 -10.56
C LEU A 245 -10.61 -0.95 -9.90
N CYS A 246 -10.56 -1.31 -8.61
CA CYS A 246 -11.74 -1.78 -7.90
C CYS A 246 -12.84 -0.72 -7.80
N ALA A 247 -12.47 0.57 -7.67
CA ALA A 247 -13.43 1.67 -7.69
C ALA A 247 -14.04 1.85 -9.09
N GLU A 248 -13.23 1.81 -10.15
CA GLU A 248 -13.65 1.93 -11.54
C GLU A 248 -14.63 0.81 -11.95
N THR A 249 -14.35 -0.42 -11.53
CA THR A 249 -15.17 -1.59 -11.93
C THR A 249 -16.29 -1.94 -10.96
N GLY A 250 -16.39 -1.25 -9.80
CA GLY A 250 -17.33 -1.62 -8.74
C GLY A 250 -17.07 -2.99 -8.09
N ALA A 251 -15.82 -3.47 -8.11
CA ALA A 251 -15.45 -4.76 -7.54
C ALA A 251 -15.71 -4.78 -6.02
N ARG A 252 -16.15 -5.92 -5.48
CA ARG A 252 -16.47 -6.08 -4.07
C ARG A 252 -15.58 -7.13 -3.42
N GLN A 253 -14.91 -6.76 -2.33
CA GLN A 253 -14.08 -7.68 -1.57
C GLN A 253 -14.86 -8.90 -1.05
N SER A 254 -16.15 -8.74 -0.76
CA SER A 254 -17.00 -9.80 -0.22
C SER A 254 -17.54 -10.78 -1.28
N ALA A 255 -17.22 -10.59 -2.56
CA ALA A 255 -17.78 -11.43 -3.62
C ALA A 255 -17.27 -12.87 -3.56
N PHE A 256 -16.00 -13.07 -3.18
CA PHE A 256 -15.42 -14.38 -2.92
C PHE A 256 -15.03 -14.48 -1.45
N ALA A 257 -15.76 -15.31 -0.70
CA ALA A 257 -15.38 -15.68 0.66
C ALA A 257 -14.29 -16.76 0.61
N GLY A 258 -13.27 -16.67 1.47
CA GLY A 258 -12.22 -17.68 1.47
C GLY A 258 -11.01 -17.38 2.34
N HIS A 259 -10.01 -18.25 2.18
CA HIS A 259 -8.73 -18.18 2.87
C HIS A 259 -8.07 -16.81 2.70
N GLN A 260 -7.53 -16.28 3.79
CA GLN A 260 -6.85 -15.00 3.79
C GLN A 260 -5.35 -15.22 3.60
N GLY A 261 -4.72 -14.31 2.89
CA GLY A 261 -3.30 -14.41 2.58
C GLY A 261 -2.43 -14.26 3.81
N THR A 262 -1.14 -14.54 3.64
CA THR A 262 -0.15 -14.39 4.70
C THR A 262 -0.10 -12.95 5.23
N MET A 263 -0.15 -12.83 6.56
CA MET A 263 -0.07 -11.55 7.26
C MET A 263 1.31 -11.42 7.93
N ALA A 264 2.33 -11.26 7.11
CA ALA A 264 3.72 -11.05 7.54
C ALA A 264 4.22 -9.67 7.13
N ARG A 265 5.15 -9.14 7.91
CA ARG A 265 5.83 -7.88 7.60
C ARG A 265 7.32 -8.01 7.83
N ASP A 266 8.05 -7.38 6.94
CA ASP A 266 9.50 -7.35 6.98
C ASP A 266 10.01 -5.93 6.77
N ARG A 267 11.21 -5.67 7.32
CA ARG A 267 11.88 -4.38 7.26
C ARG A 267 13.34 -4.60 6.90
N SER A 268 13.87 -3.78 6.00
CA SER A 268 15.29 -3.74 5.64
C SER A 268 15.67 -2.29 5.37
N GLY A 269 16.40 -1.64 6.29
CA GLY A 269 16.66 -0.20 6.23
C GLY A 269 15.35 0.61 6.08
N ALA A 270 15.26 1.44 5.03
CA ALA A 270 14.07 2.20 4.67
C ALA A 270 12.96 1.36 4.00
N PHE A 271 13.28 0.17 3.51
CA PHE A 271 12.33 -0.70 2.82
C PHE A 271 11.37 -1.38 3.79
N ARG A 272 10.12 -1.52 3.36
CA ARG A 272 9.03 -2.20 4.06
C ARG A 272 8.36 -3.16 3.11
N PHE A 273 8.19 -4.41 3.55
CA PHE A 273 7.34 -5.39 2.89
C PHE A 273 6.15 -5.76 3.78
N ASP A 274 4.97 -5.85 3.18
CA ASP A 274 3.74 -6.25 3.85
C ASP A 274 2.98 -7.25 2.97
N ALA A 275 3.04 -8.52 3.37
CA ALA A 275 2.47 -9.63 2.62
C ALA A 275 0.94 -9.52 2.49
N ALA A 276 0.26 -8.96 3.48
CA ALA A 276 -1.20 -8.78 3.48
C ALA A 276 -1.69 -7.82 2.40
N ARG A 277 -0.79 -7.01 1.81
CA ARG A 277 -1.10 -6.07 0.72
C ARG A 277 -0.62 -6.57 -0.64
N CYS A 278 0.06 -7.71 -0.67
CA CYS A 278 0.59 -8.30 -1.90
C CYS A 278 -0.53 -9.01 -2.65
N VAL A 279 -0.60 -8.78 -3.96
CA VAL A 279 -1.54 -9.46 -4.87
C VAL A 279 -0.81 -10.42 -5.83
N LEU A 280 0.42 -10.80 -5.49
CA LEU A 280 1.21 -11.78 -6.24
C LEU A 280 1.42 -11.44 -7.72
N CYS A 281 1.43 -10.15 -8.07
CA CYS A 281 1.59 -9.69 -9.46
C CYS A 281 2.97 -10.00 -10.09
N GLY A 282 3.96 -10.38 -9.27
CA GLY A 282 5.31 -10.72 -9.73
C GLY A 282 6.10 -9.58 -10.38
N ILE A 283 5.67 -8.33 -10.25
CA ILE A 283 6.42 -7.18 -10.78
C ILE A 283 7.77 -7.08 -10.09
N CYS A 284 7.84 -7.25 -8.77
CA CYS A 284 9.10 -7.24 -8.02
C CYS A 284 10.08 -8.32 -8.50
N VAL A 285 9.62 -9.56 -8.67
CA VAL A 285 10.43 -10.69 -9.16
C VAL A 285 11.00 -10.38 -10.56
N ARG A 286 10.16 -9.87 -11.46
CA ARG A 286 10.59 -9.52 -12.84
C ARG A 286 11.50 -8.29 -12.87
N THR A 287 11.27 -7.31 -12.01
CA THR A 287 12.12 -6.12 -11.88
C THR A 287 13.52 -6.53 -11.42
N ALA A 288 13.61 -7.34 -10.37
CA ALA A 288 14.90 -7.83 -9.88
C ALA A 288 15.62 -8.70 -10.92
N ARG A 289 14.89 -9.53 -11.69
CA ARG A 289 15.45 -10.29 -12.81
C ARG A 289 15.99 -9.40 -13.93
N LEU A 290 15.27 -8.33 -14.29
CA LEU A 290 15.73 -7.35 -15.29
C LEU A 290 17.02 -6.67 -14.85
N MET A 291 17.13 -6.37 -13.55
CA MET A 291 18.33 -5.78 -12.93
C MET A 291 19.45 -6.79 -12.66
N GLN A 292 19.29 -8.06 -13.06
CA GLN A 292 20.27 -9.14 -12.86
C GLN A 292 20.72 -9.29 -11.39
N ALA A 293 19.78 -9.10 -10.45
CA ALA A 293 20.08 -9.18 -9.02
C ALA A 293 20.58 -10.58 -8.63
N SER A 294 21.66 -10.64 -7.85
CA SER A 294 22.20 -11.89 -7.31
C SER A 294 21.25 -12.57 -6.32
N ILE A 295 20.55 -11.76 -5.51
CA ILE A 295 19.49 -12.19 -4.59
C ILE A 295 18.29 -11.29 -4.85
N ALA A 296 17.11 -11.90 -5.00
CA ALA A 296 15.90 -11.22 -5.44
C ALA A 296 14.65 -11.78 -4.76
N PRO A 297 13.60 -10.99 -4.52
CA PRO A 297 12.32 -11.52 -4.10
C PRO A 297 11.82 -12.57 -5.10
N ALA A 298 11.28 -13.68 -4.59
CA ALA A 298 10.78 -14.78 -5.40
C ALA A 298 9.40 -15.24 -4.92
N PHE A 299 8.67 -15.93 -5.81
CA PHE A 299 7.48 -16.68 -5.41
C PHE A 299 7.89 -17.91 -4.59
N GLN A 300 7.20 -18.12 -3.47
CA GLN A 300 7.33 -19.31 -2.63
C GLN A 300 5.96 -19.90 -2.38
N GLY A 301 5.90 -21.22 -2.22
CA GLY A 301 4.63 -21.94 -2.14
C GLY A 301 3.88 -22.03 -3.49
N ARG A 302 2.65 -22.54 -3.46
CA ARG A 302 1.75 -22.68 -4.62
C ARG A 302 0.30 -22.47 -4.19
N GLY A 303 -0.55 -22.12 -5.14
CA GLY A 303 -1.98 -21.90 -4.89
C GLY A 303 -2.20 -20.80 -3.84
N LEU A 304 -3.12 -21.04 -2.89
CA LEU A 304 -3.46 -20.08 -1.84
C LEU A 304 -2.32 -19.84 -0.83
N ALA A 305 -1.36 -20.75 -0.72
CA ALA A 305 -0.18 -20.60 0.13
C ALA A 305 0.96 -19.81 -0.54
N ALA A 306 0.77 -19.36 -1.79
CA ALA A 306 1.78 -18.62 -2.52
C ALA A 306 2.02 -17.24 -1.89
N HIS A 307 3.28 -16.89 -1.69
CA HIS A 307 3.70 -15.59 -1.16
C HIS A 307 5.02 -15.14 -1.78
N ILE A 308 5.35 -13.86 -1.60
CA ILE A 308 6.65 -13.29 -2.02
C ILE A 308 7.55 -13.24 -0.79
N ALA A 309 8.76 -13.78 -0.92
CA ALA A 309 9.79 -13.72 0.11
C ALA A 309 11.19 -13.86 -0.52
N PRO A 310 12.28 -13.47 0.18
CA PRO A 310 13.64 -13.72 -0.26
C PRO A 310 13.91 -15.23 -0.36
N PRO A 311 14.72 -15.67 -1.33
CA PRO A 311 14.81 -17.07 -1.70
C PRO A 311 15.54 -17.88 -0.62
N LEU A 312 15.21 -19.17 -0.50
CA LEU A 312 15.91 -20.13 0.36
C LEU A 312 15.99 -19.71 1.84
N GLY A 313 14.95 -19.04 2.36
CA GLY A 313 14.90 -18.61 3.76
C GLY A 313 15.82 -17.44 4.11
N ARG A 314 16.39 -16.75 3.10
CA ARG A 314 17.18 -15.53 3.31
C ARG A 314 16.35 -14.39 3.87
N SER A 315 17.04 -13.41 4.42
CA SER A 315 16.46 -12.17 4.93
C SER A 315 16.27 -11.13 3.83
N TRP A 316 15.28 -10.24 4.01
CA TRP A 316 15.10 -9.06 3.15
C TRP A 316 16.31 -8.12 3.20
N SER A 317 17.10 -8.15 4.28
CA SER A 317 18.33 -7.37 4.41
C SER A 317 19.47 -7.86 3.51
N GLU A 318 19.37 -9.07 2.95
CA GLU A 318 20.38 -9.61 2.02
C GLU A 318 20.14 -9.19 0.56
N ILE A 319 18.96 -8.63 0.25
CA ILE A 319 18.66 -8.14 -1.10
C ILE A 319 19.26 -6.73 -1.23
N PRO A 320 20.01 -6.43 -2.32
CA PRO A 320 20.61 -5.12 -2.50
C PRO A 320 19.59 -3.97 -2.45
N SER A 321 19.99 -2.84 -1.85
CA SER A 321 19.09 -1.74 -1.54
C SER A 321 18.48 -1.10 -2.78
N GLU A 322 19.21 -1.14 -3.89
CA GLU A 322 18.82 -0.61 -5.20
C GLU A 322 17.70 -1.46 -5.80
N ILE A 323 17.77 -2.79 -5.62
CA ILE A 323 16.74 -3.74 -6.05
C ILE A 323 15.47 -3.56 -5.23
N LEU A 324 15.60 -3.44 -3.91
CA LEU A 324 14.45 -3.19 -3.02
C LEU A 324 13.76 -1.86 -3.35
N SER A 325 14.54 -0.83 -3.63
CA SER A 325 14.03 0.49 -4.03
C SER A 325 13.29 0.43 -5.36
N ALA A 326 13.87 -0.20 -6.38
CA ALA A 326 13.21 -0.41 -7.67
C ALA A 326 11.93 -1.25 -7.54
N CYS A 327 11.93 -2.30 -6.71
CA CYS A 327 10.74 -3.10 -6.44
C CYS A 327 9.65 -2.31 -5.71
N ALA A 328 10.02 -1.50 -4.73
CA ALA A 328 9.09 -0.66 -3.98
C ALA A 328 8.45 0.41 -4.86
N GLU A 329 9.24 1.07 -5.71
CA GLU A 329 8.72 2.00 -6.72
C GLU A 329 7.80 1.29 -7.71
N ALA A 330 8.17 0.07 -8.11
CA ALA A 330 7.42 -0.67 -9.11
C ALA A 330 6.12 -1.31 -8.61
N CYS A 331 5.98 -1.52 -7.30
CA CYS A 331 4.85 -2.22 -6.70
C CYS A 331 3.52 -1.45 -6.91
N PRO A 332 2.51 -2.06 -7.55
CA PRO A 332 1.23 -1.40 -7.87
C PRO A 332 0.28 -1.30 -6.66
N THR A 333 0.63 -1.94 -5.55
CA THR A 333 -0.12 -1.91 -4.29
C THR A 333 0.77 -1.37 -3.17
N GLY A 334 0.25 -1.34 -1.93
CA GLY A 334 1.03 -0.97 -0.75
C GLY A 334 1.88 -2.09 -0.16
N ALA A 335 2.16 -3.18 -0.90
CA ALA A 335 2.93 -4.32 -0.41
C ALA A 335 4.41 -4.03 -0.24
N MET A 336 5.00 -3.21 -1.11
CA MET A 336 6.39 -2.76 -1.02
C MET A 336 6.41 -1.24 -1.04
N ALA A 337 7.09 -0.65 -0.06
CA ALA A 337 7.22 0.79 0.07
C ALA A 337 8.58 1.16 0.65
N LEU A 338 9.04 2.36 0.31
CA LEU A 338 10.15 3.02 0.99
C LEU A 338 9.57 4.01 1.99
N VAL A 339 10.11 3.99 3.21
CA VAL A 339 9.88 5.05 4.19
C VAL A 339 10.93 6.12 3.91
N PRO A 340 10.55 7.39 3.70
CA PRO A 340 11.54 8.46 3.52
C PRO A 340 12.47 8.51 4.74
N SER A 341 13.80 8.48 4.56
CA SER A 341 14.73 8.89 5.60
C SER A 341 14.91 10.40 5.51
N THR A 342 14.77 11.11 6.63
CA THR A 342 14.91 12.57 6.68
C THR A 342 16.34 13.04 6.94
N ASP A 343 17.34 12.19 6.71
CA ASP A 343 18.78 12.55 6.84
C ASP A 343 19.23 13.67 5.87
N ARG A 344 18.35 14.12 4.96
CA ARG A 344 18.62 15.27 4.08
C ARG A 344 18.63 16.63 4.80
N GLU A 345 18.04 16.77 5.99
CA GLU A 345 18.10 18.04 6.74
C GLU A 345 19.38 18.19 7.58
N GLU A 346 19.98 17.10 8.07
CA GLU A 346 21.29 17.16 8.73
C GLU A 346 22.43 17.42 7.73
N GLN A 347 22.35 16.85 6.51
CA GLN A 347 23.34 17.12 5.46
C GLN A 347 23.34 18.59 4.99
N LYS A 348 22.19 19.27 5.03
CA LYS A 348 22.09 20.70 4.68
C LYS A 348 22.68 21.64 5.76
N ASN A 349 22.80 21.18 7.01
CA ASN A 349 23.48 21.94 8.06
C ASN A 349 25.00 21.71 8.07
N ALA A 350 25.50 20.65 7.42
CA ALA A 350 26.93 20.42 7.22
C ALA A 350 27.52 21.24 6.05
N ASP A 351 26.68 21.71 5.13
CA ASP A 351 27.10 22.45 3.92
C ASP A 351 27.00 23.99 4.08
N ARG A 352 26.84 24.47 5.31
CA ARG A 352 26.82 25.91 5.60
C ARG A 352 28.26 26.35 5.89
N PRO A 353 28.91 27.16 5.03
CA PRO A 353 30.27 27.62 5.30
C PRO A 353 30.28 28.39 6.62
N GLU A 354 31.25 28.06 7.48
CA GLU A 354 31.51 28.80 8.71
C GLU A 354 31.62 30.29 8.37
N ARG A 355 30.81 31.10 9.05
CA ARG A 355 30.92 32.55 8.92
C ARG A 355 32.26 32.95 9.54
N VAL A 356 33.16 33.41 8.68
CA VAL A 356 34.40 34.13 9.02
C VAL A 356 34.09 35.36 9.86
#